data_AF-A0A7C2YEI5-F1
#
_entry.id   AF-A0A7C2YEI5-F1
#
_cell.length_a   1.000
_cell.length_b   1.000
_cell.length_c   1.000
_cell.angle_alpha   90.00
_cell.angle_beta   90.00
_cell.angle_gamma   90.00
#
_symmetry.space_group_name_H-M   'P 1'
#
loop_
_entity.id
_entity.type
_entity.pdbx_description
1 polymer ?
#
loop_
_entity_poly.entity_id
_entity_poly.type
_entity_poly.pdbx_seq_one_letter_code
_entity_poly.pdbx_strand_id
1 'polypeptide(L)'
;MMQQTETRAQVVAEAFLPGATVTFHQDGTATWTEAYTLECSRCGALHDLEGERVAFTPDLAWHLLQAVRQSLSPEAYREAAQAIAQAIEG
;
A
#
# COMPACT_ATOMS: atom_id res chain seq x y z
N MET A 1 -30.87 -8.15 -1.45
CA MET A 1 -29.63 -8.23 -2.24
C MET A 1 -28.66 -7.24 -1.62
N MET A 2 -27.78 -7.71 -0.73
CA MET A 2 -26.79 -6.85 -0.09
C MET A 2 -25.66 -6.64 -1.07
N GLN A 3 -25.60 -5.47 -1.69
CA GLN A 3 -24.39 -5.04 -2.39
C GLN A 3 -23.34 -4.86 -1.30
N GLN A 4 -22.35 -5.74 -1.30
CA GLN A 4 -21.14 -5.59 -0.50
C GLN A 4 -20.58 -4.21 -0.85
N THR A 5 -20.77 -3.26 0.06
CA THR A 5 -20.03 -2.02 0.06
C THR A 5 -18.59 -2.45 0.30
N GLU A 6 -17.85 -2.75 -0.77
CA GLU A 6 -16.42 -2.55 -0.77
C GLU A 6 -16.25 -1.08 -0.40
N THR A 7 -16.07 -0.84 0.90
CA THR A 7 -15.45 0.39 1.38
C THR A 7 -14.14 0.44 0.64
N ARG A 8 -14.12 1.12 -0.52
CA ARG A 8 -12.90 1.54 -1.18
C ARG A 8 -12.24 2.45 -0.17
N ALA A 9 -11.46 1.88 0.73
CA ALA A 9 -10.71 2.61 1.73
C ALA A 9 -9.84 3.58 0.94
N GLN A 10 -10.21 4.85 0.98
CA GLN A 10 -9.67 5.87 0.09
C GLN A 10 -8.15 5.89 0.27
N VAL A 11 -7.42 5.80 -0.84
CA VAL A 11 -5.95 5.81 -0.80
C VAL A 11 -5.49 7.21 -0.39
N VAL A 12 -4.65 7.27 0.65
CA VAL A 12 -4.08 8.53 1.16
C VAL A 12 -2.60 8.67 0.81
N ALA A 13 -1.88 7.56 0.63
CA ALA A 13 -0.50 7.58 0.18
C ALA A 13 -0.12 6.27 -0.50
N GLU A 14 0.83 6.34 -1.43
CA GLU A 14 1.42 5.17 -2.08
C GLU A 14 2.94 5.29 -2.07
N ALA A 15 3.61 4.25 -1.61
CA ALA A 15 5.06 4.13 -1.65
C ALA A 15 5.44 3.05 -2.67
N PHE A 16 6.24 3.43 -3.65
CA PHE A 16 6.76 2.51 -4.65
C PHE A 16 8.12 1.98 -4.21
N LEU A 17 8.20 0.66 -4.06
CA LEU A 17 9.41 -0.06 -3.69
C LEU A 17 9.87 -0.93 -4.88
N PRO A 18 11.17 -1.26 -4.97
CA PRO A 18 11.62 -2.27 -5.92
C PRO A 18 10.96 -3.60 -5.58
N GLY A 19 10.06 -4.08 -6.45
CA GLY A 19 9.38 -5.35 -6.25
C GLY A 19 8.02 -5.28 -5.54
N ALA A 20 7.55 -4.08 -5.14
CA ALA A 20 6.28 -3.95 -4.41
C ALA A 20 5.73 -2.51 -4.40
N THR A 21 4.44 -2.39 -4.20
CA THR A 21 3.75 -1.13 -3.91
C THR A 21 3.09 -1.23 -2.55
N VAL A 22 3.32 -0.23 -1.69
CA VAL A 22 2.65 -0.11 -0.39
C VAL A 22 1.64 1.02 -0.46
N THR A 23 0.37 0.68 -0.29
CA THR A 23 -0.75 1.63 -0.32
C THR A 23 -1.24 1.85 1.10
N PHE A 24 -1.33 3.10 1.53
CA PHE A 24 -1.93 3.48 2.80
C PHE A 24 -3.34 4.00 2.57
N HIS A 25 -4.25 3.61 3.45
CA HIS A 25 -5.67 3.90 3.34
C HIS A 25 -6.12 4.88 4.43
N GLN A 26 -7.22 5.58 4.15
CA GLN A 26 -7.80 6.58 5.05
C GLN A 26 -8.32 5.98 6.37
N ASP A 27 -8.66 4.69 6.38
CA ASP A 27 -9.05 3.96 7.59
C ASP A 27 -7.85 3.56 8.47
N GLY A 28 -6.64 4.01 8.10
CA GLY A 28 -5.40 3.73 8.81
C GLY A 28 -4.80 2.36 8.51
N THR A 29 -5.42 1.55 7.64
CA THR A 29 -4.82 0.29 7.19
C THR A 29 -3.78 0.54 6.10
N ALA A 30 -2.94 -0.46 5.85
CA ALA A 30 -2.03 -0.46 4.71
C ALA A 30 -2.13 -1.77 3.93
N THR A 31 -1.83 -1.71 2.65
CA THR A 31 -1.81 -2.86 1.76
C THR A 31 -0.44 -2.94 1.09
N TRP A 32 0.23 -4.08 1.20
CA TRP A 32 1.41 -4.41 0.41
C TRP A 32 0.97 -5.23 -0.78
N THR A 33 1.29 -4.76 -1.98
CA THR A 33 1.07 -5.51 -3.22
C THR A 33 2.44 -5.81 -3.81
N GLU A 34 2.81 -7.08 -3.89
CA GLU A 34 4.03 -7.47 -4.60
C GLU A 34 3.89 -7.14 -6.10
N ALA A 35 4.96 -6.66 -6.71
CA ALA A 35 5.00 -6.34 -8.13
C ALA A 35 6.32 -6.87 -8.70
N TYR A 36 6.26 -7.83 -9.62
CA TYR A 36 7.45 -8.40 -10.22
C TYR A 36 7.38 -8.33 -11.73
N THR A 37 8.48 -7.92 -12.35
CA THR A 37 8.63 -7.95 -13.80
C THR A 37 9.20 -9.31 -14.20
N LEU A 38 8.42 -10.10 -14.93
CA LEU A 38 8.92 -11.32 -15.57
C LEU A 38 9.36 -11.02 -16.99
N GLU A 39 10.57 -11.42 -17.34
CA GLU A 39 11.02 -11.48 -18.71
C GLU A 39 10.70 -12.86 -19.30
N CYS A 40 9.93 -12.88 -20.40
CA CYS A 40 9.69 -14.10 -21.14
C CYS A 40 10.96 -14.52 -21.88
N SER A 41 11.62 -15.60 -21.42
CA SER A 41 12.88 -16.09 -22.00
C SER A 41 12.79 -16.50 -23.47
N ARG A 42 11.58 -16.64 -24.03
CA ARG A 42 11.35 -17.03 -25.43
C ARG A 42 11.24 -15.86 -26.39
N CYS A 43 10.66 -14.73 -25.97
CA CYS A 43 10.42 -13.58 -26.84
C CYS A 43 11.00 -12.26 -26.32
N GLY A 44 11.60 -12.24 -25.12
CA GLY A 44 12.14 -11.04 -24.48
C GLY A 44 11.08 -10.03 -24.04
N ALA A 45 9.80 -10.42 -24.03
CA ALA A 45 8.73 -9.55 -23.54
C ALA A 45 8.80 -9.42 -22.02
N LEU A 46 8.76 -8.19 -21.52
CA LEU A 46 8.62 -7.89 -20.11
C LEU A 46 7.13 -7.82 -19.75
N HIS A 47 6.73 -8.55 -18.73
CA HIS A 47 5.39 -8.54 -18.17
C HIS A 47 5.46 -8.14 -16.71
N ASP A 48 4.85 -7.02 -16.37
CA ASP A 48 4.63 -6.65 -14.97
C ASP A 48 3.44 -7.43 -14.44
N LEU A 49 3.68 -8.16 -13.35
CA LEU A 49 2.67 -8.97 -12.67
C LEU A 49 2.50 -8.44 -11.26
N GLU A 50 1.25 -8.19 -10.88
CA GLU A 50 0.87 -8.00 -9.48
C GLU A 50 0.77 -9.36 -8.81
N GLY A 51 1.48 -9.50 -7.69
CA GLY A 51 1.58 -10.71 -6.89
C GLY A 51 0.59 -10.74 -5.74
N GLU A 52 1.07 -11.26 -4.60
CA GLU A 52 0.27 -11.36 -3.40
C GLU A 52 -0.04 -9.97 -2.82
N ARG A 53 -1.26 -9.83 -2.30
CA ARG A 53 -1.73 -8.63 -1.62
C ARG A 53 -1.97 -8.95 -0.14
N VAL A 54 -1.25 -8.25 0.72
CA VAL A 54 -1.34 -8.41 2.17
C VAL A 54 -1.86 -7.12 2.80
N ALA A 55 -2.92 -7.22 3.58
CA ALA A 55 -3.47 -6.11 4.35
C ALA A 55 -2.89 -6.08 5.77
N PHE A 56 -2.61 -4.89 6.27
CA PHE A 56 -2.01 -4.61 7.57
C PHE A 56 -2.97 -3.79 8.42
N THR A 57 -3.08 -4.17 9.69
CA THR A 57 -3.80 -3.39 10.71
C THR A 57 -3.11 -2.04 10.95
N PRO A 58 -3.79 -1.04 11.53
CA PRO A 58 -3.21 0.28 11.77
C PRO A 58 -1.87 0.26 12.53
N ASP A 59 -1.72 -0.60 13.53
CA ASP A 59 -0.45 -0.74 14.28
C ASP A 59 0.72 -1.19 13.38
N LEU A 60 0.46 -2.16 12.49
CA LEU A 60 1.46 -2.67 11.55
C LEU A 60 1.69 -1.68 10.39
N ALA A 61 0.64 -0.99 9.95
CA ALA A 61 0.72 0.08 8.97
C ALA A 61 1.63 1.22 9.45
N TRP A 62 1.62 1.55 10.76
CA TRP A 62 2.54 2.54 11.32
C TRP A 62 4.00 2.13 11.15
N HIS A 63 4.34 0.87 11.45
CA HIS A 63 5.69 0.35 11.24
C HIS A 63 6.10 0.37 9.76
N LEU A 64 5.19 -0.01 8.86
CA LEU A 64 5.42 0.09 7.42
C LEU A 64 5.66 1.53 6.98
N LEU A 65 4.86 2.48 7.46
CA LEU A 65 5.01 3.91 7.14
C LEU A 65 6.40 4.44 7.55
N GLN A 66 6.90 4.03 8.71
CA GLN A 66 8.28 4.38 9.12
C GLN A 66 9.32 3.77 8.18
N ALA A 67 9.14 2.50 7.78
CA ALA A 67 10.07 1.80 6.90
C ALA A 67 10.13 2.42 5.49
N VAL A 68 8.99 2.84 4.94
CA VAL A 68 8.90 3.41 3.59
C VAL A 68 8.97 4.94 3.56
N ARG A 69 9.30 5.58 4.68
CA ARG A 69 9.37 7.05 4.81
C ARG A 69 10.25 7.71 3.74
N GLN A 70 11.36 7.07 3.35
CA GLN A 70 12.28 7.59 2.34
C GLN A 70 11.71 7.54 0.92
N SER A 71 10.71 6.69 0.70
CA SER A 71 10.04 6.51 -0.59
C SER A 71 8.78 7.36 -0.74
N LEU A 72 8.45 8.18 0.27
CA LEU A 72 7.26 9.04 0.30
C LEU A 72 7.64 10.52 0.31
N SER A 73 6.75 11.35 -0.25
CA SER A 73 6.86 12.80 -0.08
C SER A 73 6.53 13.20 1.38
N PRO A 74 7.05 14.34 1.88
CA PRO A 74 6.72 14.82 3.22
C PRO A 74 5.22 15.10 3.44
N GLU A 75 4.47 15.36 2.37
CA GLU A 75 3.01 15.53 2.40
C GLU A 75 2.30 14.19 2.52
N ALA A 76 2.60 13.24 1.63
CA ALA A 76 2.02 11.90 1.65
C ALA A 76 2.30 11.17 2.99
N TYR A 77 3.52 11.32 3.52
CA TYR A 77 3.86 10.76 4.83
C TYR A 77 3.02 11.39 5.95
N ARG A 78 2.76 12.70 5.92
CA ARG A 78 1.94 13.38 6.94
C ARG A 78 0.48 12.93 6.86
N GLU A 79 -0.07 12.82 5.67
CA GLU A 79 -1.45 12.37 5.46
C GLU A 79 -1.64 10.92 5.92
N ALA A 80 -0.74 10.02 5.53
CA ALA A 80 -0.75 8.64 6.00
C ALA A 80 -0.57 8.54 7.53
N ALA A 81 0.36 9.31 8.11
CA ALA A 81 0.57 9.30 9.56
C ALA A 81 -0.67 9.78 10.32
N GLN A 82 -1.37 10.79 9.81
CA GLN A 82 -2.61 11.29 10.40
C GLN A 82 -3.73 10.26 10.33
N ALA A 83 -3.93 9.61 9.18
CA ALA A 83 -4.94 8.57 9.01
C ALA A 83 -4.70 7.39 9.96
N ILE A 84 -3.45 6.90 10.04
CA ILE A 84 -3.08 5.78 10.93
C ILE A 84 -3.23 6.18 12.40
N ALA A 85 -2.79 7.37 12.80
CA ALA A 85 -2.92 7.83 14.18
C ALA A 85 -4.39 7.94 14.60
N GLN A 86 -5.25 8.50 13.73
CA GLN A 86 -6.70 8.57 13.98
C GLN A 86 -7.34 7.19 14.13
N ALA A 87 -6.88 6.21 13.36
CA ALA A 87 -7.40 4.83 13.43
C ALA A 87 -6.92 4.06 14.66
N ILE A 88 -5.78 4.42 15.25
CA ILE A 88 -5.27 3.81 16.49
C ILE A 88 -5.90 4.45 17.73
N GLU A 89 -6.15 5.77 17.70
CA GLU A 89 -6.71 6.53 18.83
C GLU A 89 -8.24 6.46 18.95
N GLY A 90 -8.94 6.12 17.87
CA GLY A 90 -10.41 5.99 17.80
C GLY A 90 -10.90 4.60 18.19
#